data_AF-A0A800DKN6-F1
#
_entry.id   AF-A0A800DKN6-F1
#
_cell.length_a   1.000
_cell.length_b   1.000
_cell.length_c   1.000
_cell.angle_alpha   90.00
_cell.angle_beta   90.00
_cell.angle_gamma   90.00
#
_symmetry.space_group_name_H-M   'P 1'
#
loop_
_entity.id
_entity.type
_entity.pdbx_description
1 polymer ?
#
loop_
_entity_poly.entity_id
_entity_poly.type
_entity_poly.pdbx_seq_one_letter_code
_entity_poly.pdbx_strand_id
1 'polypeptide(L)'
;MSPDHIELRLRVPSHHLMLDLIGESDRHLRQVEALFPEVRFVARGDEIALKGPEPEAEQALSVLEELLILVQEGQALDARGVAEIAEMVRDQVPSPAGILGDGIPVGRGRMVRPKTHGQGRYLEAIRENTLTFA
;
A
#
# COMPACT_ATOMS: atom_id res chain seq x y z
N MET A 1 16.76 -13.42 19.06
CA MET A 1 17.24 -12.21 18.39
C MET A 1 16.07 -11.27 18.34
N SER A 2 16.21 -10.03 18.81
CA SER A 2 15.17 -9.03 18.55
C SER A 2 15.18 -8.77 17.03
N PRO A 3 14.03 -8.78 16.34
CA PRO A 3 14.02 -8.44 14.92
C PRO A 3 14.58 -7.05 14.72
N ASP A 4 15.46 -6.90 13.72
CA ASP A 4 15.97 -5.59 13.32
C ASP A 4 14.78 -4.73 12.91
N HIS A 5 14.69 -3.54 13.51
CA HIS A 5 13.65 -2.59 13.16
C HIS A 5 14.16 -1.69 12.06
N ILE A 6 13.38 -1.56 10.99
CA ILE A 6 13.70 -0.68 9.86
C ILE A 6 12.71 0.49 9.83
N GLU A 7 13.09 1.53 9.10
CA GLU A 7 12.19 2.61 8.72
C GLU A 7 12.07 2.61 7.20
N LEU A 8 10.84 2.53 6.70
CA LEU A 8 10.50 2.58 5.27
C LEU A 8 9.59 3.78 5.00
N ARG A 9 9.54 4.23 3.74
CA ARG A 9 8.71 5.36 3.33
C ARG A 9 8.02 5.09 2.01
N LEU A 10 6.72 5.33 1.98
CA LEU A 10 5.93 5.41 0.76
C LEU A 10 5.69 6.88 0.42
N ARG A 11 6.12 7.32 -0.77
CA ARG A 11 5.75 8.64 -1.30
C ARG A 11 4.53 8.52 -2.22
N VAL A 12 3.52 9.32 -1.94
CA VAL A 12 2.25 9.38 -2.66
C VAL A 12 2.28 10.56 -3.65
N PRO A 13 2.12 10.36 -4.96
CA PRO A 13 2.40 11.40 -5.97
C PRO A 13 1.50 12.65 -5.91
N SER A 14 0.38 12.60 -5.20
CA SER A 14 -0.55 13.72 -5.11
C SER A 14 -1.35 13.69 -3.81
N HIS A 15 -1.81 14.87 -3.38
CA HIS A 15 -2.62 14.97 -2.17
C HIS A 15 -3.98 14.25 -2.30
N HIS A 16 -4.60 14.24 -3.49
CA HIS A 16 -5.87 13.53 -3.66
C HIS A 16 -5.70 12.01 -3.53
N LEU A 17 -4.62 11.44 -4.09
CA LEU A 17 -4.32 10.01 -3.93
C LEU A 17 -4.01 9.66 -2.47
N MET A 18 -3.38 10.55 -1.71
CA MET A 18 -3.18 10.35 -0.27
C MET A 18 -4.51 10.22 0.45
N LEU A 19 -5.48 11.11 0.15
CA LEU A 19 -6.82 11.07 0.76
C LEU A 19 -7.58 9.79 0.38
N ASP A 20 -7.52 9.37 -0.88
CA ASP A 20 -8.16 8.15 -1.36
C ASP A 20 -7.52 6.89 -0.73
N LEU A 21 -6.19 6.88 -0.57
CA LEU A 21 -5.42 5.78 0.03
C LEU A 21 -5.72 5.62 1.53
N ILE A 22 -5.65 6.70 2.31
CA ILE A 22 -5.90 6.63 3.77
C ILE A 22 -7.39 6.49 4.09
N GLY A 23 -8.25 6.99 3.20
CA GLY A 23 -9.69 6.99 3.35
C GLY A 23 -10.22 8.05 4.31
N GLU A 24 -11.54 8.22 4.30
CA GLU A 24 -12.22 9.14 5.22
C GLU A 24 -11.92 8.79 6.68
N SER A 25 -11.54 9.79 7.47
CA SER A 25 -11.15 9.62 8.88
C SER A 25 -10.06 8.56 9.07
N ASP A 26 -9.17 8.41 8.08
CA ASP A 26 -8.05 7.47 8.04
C ASP A 26 -8.46 5.99 8.11
N ARG A 27 -9.70 5.66 7.72
CA ARG A 27 -10.27 4.31 7.91
C ARG A 27 -9.47 3.18 7.25
N HIS A 28 -8.90 3.42 6.06
CA HIS A 28 -8.14 2.40 5.34
C HIS A 28 -6.74 2.25 5.95
N LEU A 29 -6.11 3.37 6.32
CA LEU A 29 -4.84 3.34 7.04
C LEU A 29 -4.97 2.61 8.38
N ARG A 30 -6.02 2.89 9.16
CA ARG A 30 -6.29 2.17 10.42
C ARG A 30 -6.52 0.68 10.24
N GLN A 31 -7.09 0.29 9.11
CA GLN A 31 -7.27 -1.12 8.80
C GLN A 31 -5.93 -1.80 8.50
N VAL A 32 -5.04 -1.14 7.75
CA VAL A 32 -3.67 -1.62 7.54
C VAL A 32 -2.91 -1.68 8.87
N GLU A 33 -2.99 -0.63 9.70
CA GLU A 33 -2.41 -0.61 11.05
C GLU A 33 -2.88 -1.81 11.91
N ALA A 34 -4.17 -2.15 11.85
CA ALA A 34 -4.72 -3.28 12.59
C ALA A 34 -4.20 -4.66 12.11
N LEU A 35 -3.79 -4.75 10.84
CA LEU A 35 -3.20 -5.96 10.25
C LEU A 35 -1.71 -6.11 10.57
N PHE A 36 -1.02 -5.00 10.90
CA PHE A 36 0.40 -4.96 11.21
C PHE A 36 0.65 -4.27 12.57
N PRO A 37 0.28 -4.89 13.70
CA PRO A 37 0.32 -4.26 15.02
C PRO A 37 1.74 -3.92 15.52
N GLU A 38 2.78 -4.55 14.96
CA GLU A 38 4.18 -4.27 15.28
C GLU A 38 4.79 -3.15 14.43
N VAL A 39 4.04 -2.65 13.43
CA VAL A 39 4.47 -1.56 12.55
C VAL A 39 3.77 -0.27 12.97
N ARG A 40 4.57 0.77 13.20
CA ARG A 40 4.09 2.12 13.43
C ARG A 40 4.00 2.87 12.10
N PHE A 41 2.84 3.45 11.83
CA PHE A 41 2.59 4.25 10.64
C PHE A 41 2.50 5.74 10.99
N VAL A 42 3.05 6.60 10.13
CA VAL A 42 2.98 8.05 10.26
C VAL A 42 2.75 8.67 8.89
N ALA A 43 1.52 9.13 8.62
CA ALA A 43 1.19 9.88 7.42
C ALA A 43 1.46 11.38 7.64
N ARG A 44 2.28 12.00 6.77
CA ARG A 44 2.57 13.44 6.77
C ARG A 44 2.74 13.96 5.35
N GLY A 45 1.90 14.93 4.98
CA GLY A 45 1.97 15.55 3.65
C GLY A 45 1.67 14.53 2.55
N ASP A 46 2.70 14.22 1.75
CA ASP A 46 2.69 13.27 0.65
C ASP A 46 3.44 11.96 0.98
N GLU A 47 3.82 11.73 2.24
CA GLU A 47 4.56 10.53 2.64
C GLU A 47 3.86 9.75 3.78
N ILE A 48 3.97 8.43 3.73
CA ILE A 48 3.65 7.52 4.83
C ILE A 48 4.95 6.85 5.26
N ALA A 49 5.38 7.11 6.49
CA ALA A 49 6.51 6.42 7.10
C ALA A 49 6.05 5.19 7.87
N LEU A 50 6.77 4.09 7.74
CA LEU A 50 6.54 2.82 8.42
C LEU A 50 7.77 2.49 9.27
N LYS A 51 7.58 2.08 10.51
CA LYS A 51 8.67 1.64 11.39
C LYS A 51 8.27 0.42 12.19
N GLY A 52 9.02 -0.67 12.07
CA GLY A 52 8.76 -1.92 12.76
C GLY A 52 9.78 -2.99 12.40
N PRO A 53 9.57 -4.24 12.86
CA PRO A 53 10.33 -5.40 12.40
C PRO A 53 10.41 -5.46 10.85
N GLU A 54 11.58 -5.77 10.31
CA GLU A 54 11.83 -5.83 8.85
C GLU A 54 10.76 -6.59 8.04
N PRO A 55 10.43 -7.86 8.33
CA PRO A 55 9.47 -8.59 7.50
C PRO A 55 8.05 -7.98 7.52
N GLU A 56 7.62 -7.49 8.67
CA GLU A 56 6.31 -6.87 8.88
C GLU A 56 6.25 -5.49 8.21
N ALA A 57 7.33 -4.70 8.29
CA ALA A 57 7.42 -3.39 7.66
C ALA A 57 7.45 -3.49 6.12
N GLU A 58 8.18 -4.46 5.57
CA GLU A 58 8.20 -4.74 4.12
C GLU A 58 6.83 -5.17 3.60
N GLN A 59 6.17 -6.11 4.28
CA GLN A 59 4.81 -6.52 3.90
C GLN A 59 3.81 -5.37 3.99
N ALA A 60 3.88 -4.56 5.05
CA ALA A 60 3.02 -3.40 5.19
C ALA A 60 3.25 -2.35 4.09
N LEU A 61 4.51 -2.14 3.68
CA LEU A 61 4.83 -1.28 2.55
C LEU A 61 4.21 -1.82 1.25
N SER A 62 4.39 -3.12 0.95
CA SER A 62 3.81 -3.74 -0.24
C SER A 62 2.28 -3.63 -0.28
N VAL A 63 1.60 -3.78 0.85
CA VAL A 63 0.14 -3.55 0.91
C VAL A 63 -0.21 -2.12 0.53
N LEU A 64 0.49 -1.12 1.07
CA LEU A 64 0.22 0.28 0.74
C LEU A 64 0.55 0.61 -0.72
N GLU A 65 1.59 0.00 -1.31
CA GLU A 65 1.94 0.13 -2.73
C GLU A 65 0.84 -0.42 -3.63
N GLU A 66 0.32 -1.62 -3.35
CA GLU A 66 -0.78 -2.23 -4.11
C GLU A 66 -2.07 -1.42 -3.98
N LEU A 67 -2.41 -0.93 -2.79
CA LEU A 67 -3.54 -0.02 -2.60
C LEU A 67 -3.36 1.30 -3.35
N LEU A 68 -2.13 1.84 -3.40
CA LEU A 68 -1.81 3.05 -4.15
C LEU A 68 -2.05 2.85 -5.65
N ILE A 69 -1.71 1.67 -6.19
CA ILE A 69 -1.98 1.33 -7.60
C ILE A 69 -3.48 1.37 -7.88
N LEU A 70 -4.31 0.77 -7.03
CA LEU A 70 -5.77 0.76 -7.19
C LEU A 70 -6.36 2.18 -7.23
N VAL A 71 -5.96 3.06 -6.30
CA VAL A 71 -6.48 4.44 -6.27
C VAL A 71 -5.94 5.29 -7.43
N GLN A 72 -4.71 5.04 -7.89
CA GLN A 72 -4.16 5.69 -9.09
C GLN A 72 -4.95 5.32 -10.35
N GLU A 73 -5.45 4.09 -10.41
CA GLU A 73 -6.32 3.61 -11.47
C GLU A 73 -7.76 4.13 -11.35
N GLY A 74 -8.06 4.86 -10.27
CA GLY A 74 -9.38 5.44 -10.00
C GLY A 74 -10.38 4.44 -9.44
N GLN A 75 -9.90 3.32 -8.88
CA GLN A 75 -10.74 2.38 -8.17
C GLN A 75 -11.02 2.90 -6.76
N ALA A 76 -12.26 2.74 -6.31
CA ALA A 76 -12.65 3.10 -4.96
C ALA A 76 -12.22 2.01 -3.98
N LEU A 77 -11.48 2.39 -2.94
CA LEU A 77 -11.15 1.48 -1.84
C LEU A 77 -12.32 1.38 -0.86
N ASP A 78 -12.59 0.15 -0.42
CA ASP A 78 -13.43 -0.15 0.72
C ASP A 78 -12.70 -1.09 1.68
N ALA A 79 -13.32 -1.38 2.83
CA ALA A 79 -12.69 -2.22 3.83
C ALA A 79 -12.44 -3.66 3.33
N ARG A 80 -13.24 -4.16 2.40
CA ARG A 80 -13.04 -5.50 1.85
C ARG A 80 -11.82 -5.52 0.93
N GLY A 81 -11.69 -4.53 0.05
CA GLY A 81 -10.54 -4.43 -0.86
C GLY A 81 -9.21 -4.31 -0.09
N VAL A 82 -9.18 -3.56 1.01
CA VAL A 82 -7.97 -3.47 1.86
C VAL A 82 -7.60 -4.83 2.45
N ALA A 83 -8.56 -5.57 3.00
CA ALA A 83 -8.30 -6.89 3.56
C ALA A 83 -7.83 -7.89 2.49
N GLU A 84 -8.47 -7.87 1.32
CA GLU A 84 -8.16 -8.78 0.21
C GLU A 84 -6.75 -8.54 -0.35
N ILE A 85 -6.35 -7.28 -0.57
CA ILE A 85 -4.97 -6.95 -0.95
C ILE A 85 -3.97 -7.42 0.10
N ALA A 86 -4.26 -7.21 1.39
CA ALA A 86 -3.37 -7.65 2.45
C ALA A 86 -3.22 -9.18 2.51
N GLU A 87 -4.29 -9.93 2.28
CA GLU A 87 -4.25 -11.39 2.16
C GLU A 87 -3.41 -11.81 0.94
N MET A 88 -3.64 -11.21 -0.23
CA MET A 88 -2.90 -11.54 -1.45
C MET A 88 -1.40 -11.24 -1.34
N VAL A 89 -1.02 -10.13 -0.70
CA VAL A 89 0.38 -9.79 -0.42
C VAL A 89 1.00 -10.83 0.53
N ARG A 90 0.29 -11.22 1.60
CA ARG A 90 0.77 -12.25 2.55
C ARG A 90 0.96 -13.61 1.87
N ASP A 91 0.06 -13.95 0.96
CA ASP A 91 0.10 -15.18 0.17
C ASP A 91 1.10 -15.10 -1.00
N GLN A 92 1.84 -13.99 -1.13
CA GLN A 92 2.82 -13.74 -2.19
C GLN A 92 2.21 -13.87 -3.59
N VAL A 93 0.94 -13.52 -3.73
CA VAL A 93 0.26 -13.50 -5.02
C VAL A 93 0.90 -12.42 -5.89
N PRO A 94 1.32 -12.72 -7.14
CA PRO A 94 1.89 -11.72 -8.01
C PRO A 94 0.83 -10.72 -8.46
N SER A 95 1.13 -9.42 -8.37
CA SER A 95 0.28 -8.32 -8.82
C SER A 95 -1.15 -8.31 -8.21
N PRO A 96 -1.31 -8.24 -6.88
CA PRO A 96 -2.62 -8.16 -6.21
C PRO A 96 -3.58 -7.12 -6.79
N ALA A 97 -3.10 -5.88 -7.03
CA ALA A 97 -3.94 -4.81 -7.55
C ALA A 97 -4.48 -5.13 -8.96
N GLY A 98 -3.66 -5.74 -9.82
CA GLY A 98 -4.09 -6.17 -11.14
C GLY A 98 -5.21 -7.22 -11.08
N ILE A 99 -5.09 -8.20 -10.19
CA ILE A 99 -6.09 -9.26 -10.04
C ILE A 99 -7.41 -8.70 -9.48
N LEU A 100 -7.33 -7.89 -8.42
CA LEU A 100 -8.51 -7.30 -7.79
C LEU A 100 -9.20 -6.30 -8.73
N GLY A 101 -8.41 -5.53 -9.48
CA GLY A 101 -8.90 -4.59 -10.47
C GLY A 101 -9.58 -5.23 -11.68
N ASP A 102 -9.09 -6.40 -12.12
CA ASP A 102 -9.66 -7.17 -13.23
C ASP A 102 -10.88 -8.01 -12.82
N GLY A 103 -10.96 -8.41 -11.54
CA GLY A 103 -11.90 -9.44 -11.07
C GLY A 103 -13.11 -8.95 -10.29
N ILE A 104 -13.10 -7.75 -9.67
CA ILE A 104 -14.12 -7.38 -8.68
C ILE A 104 -14.61 -5.93 -8.88
N PRO A 105 -15.94 -5.69 -8.93
CA PRO A 105 -16.48 -4.35 -8.73
C PRO A 105 -16.29 -3.94 -7.27
N VAL A 106 -15.13 -3.36 -6.93
CA VAL A 106 -14.89 -2.69 -5.66
C VAL A 106 -15.59 -1.33 -5.67
N GLY A 107 -16.75 -1.27 -5.00
CA GLY A 107 -17.54 -0.04 -4.88
C GLY A 107 -18.13 0.49 -6.20
N ARG A 108 -19.15 1.35 -6.11
CA ARG A 108 -19.88 1.85 -7.29
C ARG A 108 -18.98 2.67 -8.22
N GLY A 109 -18.62 2.04 -9.34
CA GLY A 109 -18.55 2.71 -10.64
C GLY A 109 -17.19 3.28 -11.03
N ARG A 110 -16.32 2.43 -11.57
CA ARG A 110 -15.62 2.62 -12.86
C ARG A 110 -14.88 1.33 -13.21
N MET A 111 -15.11 0.85 -14.43
CA MET A 111 -14.39 -0.29 -15.00
C MET A 111 -13.02 0.21 -15.47
N VAL A 112 -11.96 -0.20 -14.79
CA VAL A 112 -10.57 0.07 -15.20
C VAL A 112 -10.12 -1.05 -16.12
N ARG A 113 -9.37 -0.69 -17.16
CA ARG A 113 -8.72 -1.65 -18.06
C ARG A 113 -7.24 -1.75 -17.70
N PRO A 114 -6.66 -2.96 -17.62
CA PRO A 114 -5.29 -3.13 -17.17
C PRO A 114 -4.30 -2.59 -18.21
N LYS A 115 -3.32 -1.83 -17.72
CA LYS A 115 -2.03 -1.66 -18.40
C LYS A 115 -0.95 -2.34 -17.57
N THR A 116 -0.98 -3.66 -17.55
CA THR A 116 0.12 -4.47 -17.03
C THR A 116 1.30 -4.47 -18.00
N HIS A 117 2.10 -3.40 -17.98
CA HIS A 117 3.57 -3.44 -18.20
C HIS A 117 4.16 -2.02 -17.99
N GLY A 118 4.18 -1.54 -16.75
CA GLY A 118 4.75 -0.22 -16.42
C GLY A 118 5.51 -0.15 -15.11
N GLN A 119 5.62 -1.26 -14.37
CA GLN A 119 6.12 -1.29 -12.99
C GLN A 119 7.63 -1.56 -12.88
N GLY A 120 8.41 -1.20 -13.90
CA GLY A 120 9.88 -1.22 -13.80
C GLY A 120 10.46 0.04 -13.13
N ARG A 121 9.72 1.17 -13.11
CA ARG A 121 10.28 2.47 -12.71
C ARG A 121 9.87 2.99 -11.33
N TYR A 122 8.82 2.44 -10.72
CA TYR A 122 8.38 2.87 -9.38
C TYR A 122 8.98 2.02 -8.26
N LEU A 123 9.17 0.71 -8.49
CA LEU A 123 9.86 -0.19 -7.55
C LEU A 123 11.36 0.13 -7.39
N GLU A 124 12.00 0.79 -8.37
CA GLU A 124 13.39 1.26 -8.24
C GLU A 124 13.48 2.59 -7.46
N ALA A 125 12.53 3.50 -7.64
CA ALA A 125 12.56 4.82 -6.98
C ALA A 125 12.32 4.74 -5.45
N ILE A 126 11.60 3.71 -4.99
CA ILE A 126 11.40 3.44 -3.56
C ILE A 126 12.62 2.72 -2.97
N ARG A 127 13.28 1.85 -3.74
CA ARG A 127 14.55 1.22 -3.33
C ARG A 127 15.69 2.22 -3.14
N GLU A 128 15.65 3.37 -3.82
CA GLU A 128 16.67 4.42 -3.69
C GLU A 128 16.45 5.42 -2.53
N ASN A 129 15.30 5.38 -1.83
CA ASN A 129 15.09 6.24 -0.67
C ASN A 129 14.51 5.47 0.50
N THR A 130 15.42 5.09 1.41
CA THR A 130 15.24 4.88 2.87
C THR A 130 15.83 3.55 3.31
N LEU A 131 17.16 3.46 3.27
CA LEU A 131 17.93 2.66 4.22
C LEU A 131 18.78 3.62 5.04
N THR A 132 18.14 4.40 5.92
CA THR A 132 18.90 5.09 6.96
C THR A 132 19.09 4.10 8.10
N PHE A 133 20.20 3.36 8.05
CA PHE A 133 20.70 2.67 9.23
C PHE A 133 21.21 3.73 10.21
N ALA A 134 20.61 3.79 11.40
CA ALA A 134 21.12 4.54 12.54
C ALA A 134 21.27 3.60 13.73
#